data_AF-A0A1Q7Q6W9-F1
#
_entry.id   AF-A0A1Q7Q6W9-F1
#
_cell.length_a   1.000
_cell.length_b   1.000
_cell.length_c   1.000
_cell.angle_alpha   90.00
_cell.angle_beta   90.00
_cell.angle_gamma   90.00
#
_symmetry.space_group_name_H-M   'P 1'
#
loop_
_entity.id
_entity.type
_entity.pdbx_description
1 polymer ?
#
loop_
_entity_poly.entity_id
_entity_poly.type
_entity_poly.pdbx_seq_one_letter_code
_entity_poly.pdbx_strand_id
1 'polypeptide(L)'
;MARRARKTAYFLNRTLNRLALIAFGVRFPATDGLWVMVADAVRSPWETTELLALSYPEWMKDNPTFVALLTDFDVDEFERDVQRR
;
A
#
# COMPACT_ATOMS: atom_id res chain seq x y z
N MET A 1 -9.91 17.66 -4.68
CA MET A 1 -8.49 17.34 -4.94
C MET A 1 -8.18 15.99 -4.31
N ALA A 2 -7.57 15.05 -5.05
CA ALA A 2 -7.20 13.74 -4.51
C ALA A 2 -6.04 13.87 -3.51
N ARG A 3 -6.08 13.12 -2.40
CA ARG A 3 -4.97 13.03 -1.44
C ARG A 3 -3.77 12.42 -2.17
N ARG A 4 -2.60 13.04 -2.08
CA ARG A 4 -1.34 12.56 -2.70
C ARG A 4 -0.31 12.20 -1.63
N ALA A 5 0.55 11.24 -1.93
CA ALA A 5 1.64 10.83 -1.06
C ALA A 5 2.68 11.94 -0.96
N ARG A 6 3.03 12.32 0.28
CA ARG A 6 4.04 13.36 0.57
C ARG A 6 5.47 12.82 0.58
N LYS A 7 5.64 11.50 0.51
CA LYS A 7 6.92 10.79 0.36
C LYS A 7 6.67 9.41 -0.22
N THR A 8 7.69 8.81 -0.82
CA THR A 8 7.65 7.40 -1.24
C THR A 8 7.74 6.51 0.00
N ALA A 9 6.71 5.71 0.24
CA ALA A 9 6.60 4.89 1.45
C ALA A 9 5.67 3.69 1.24
N TYR A 10 5.77 2.73 2.17
CA TYR A 10 4.86 1.60 2.26
C TYR A 10 3.62 1.98 3.06
N PHE A 11 2.45 1.64 2.52
CA PHE A 11 1.14 1.86 3.10
C PHE A 11 0.37 0.54 3.15
N LEU A 12 -0.23 0.26 4.29
CA LEU A 12 -1.09 -0.91 4.48
C LEU A 12 -2.56 -0.49 4.41
N ASN A 13 -3.34 -1.22 3.62
CA ASN A 13 -4.80 -1.19 3.67
C ASN A 13 -5.29 -2.58 4.13
N ARG A 14 -5.76 -2.65 5.38
CA ARG A 14 -6.22 -3.90 5.98
C ARG A 14 -7.56 -4.37 5.39
N THR A 15 -8.43 -3.45 4.99
CA THR A 15 -9.73 -3.79 4.40
C THR A 15 -9.54 -4.54 3.08
N LEU A 16 -8.59 -4.12 2.27
CA LEU A 16 -8.27 -4.77 0.99
C LEU A 16 -7.23 -5.89 1.11
N ASN A 17 -6.64 -6.07 2.30
CA ASN A 17 -5.47 -6.92 2.51
C ASN A 17 -4.34 -6.63 1.49
N ARG A 18 -3.91 -5.36 1.42
CA ARG A 18 -2.89 -4.86 0.48
C ARG A 18 -1.79 -4.08 1.18
N LEU A 19 -0.54 -4.36 0.78
CA LEU A 19 0.63 -3.56 1.12
C LEU A 19 1.10 -2.83 -0.14
N ALA A 20 0.94 -1.51 -0.19
CA ALA A 20 1.30 -0.71 -1.36
C ALA A 20 2.58 0.09 -1.11
N LEU A 21 3.53 0.04 -2.05
CA LEU A 21 4.56 1.07 -2.17
C LEU A 21 4.00 2.21 -3.01
N ILE A 22 3.77 3.38 -2.42
CA ILE A 22 3.21 4.54 -3.12
C ILE A 22 4.30 5.60 -3.27
N ALA A 23 4.61 5.98 -4.50
CA ALA A 23 5.66 6.97 -4.78
C ALA A 23 5.24 8.40 -4.42
N PHE A 24 6.23 9.26 -4.14
CA PHE A 24 6.01 10.69 -3.91
C PHE A 24 5.17 11.32 -5.03
N GLY A 25 4.19 12.14 -4.63
CA GLY A 25 3.32 12.83 -5.56
C GLY A 25 2.21 11.97 -6.13
N VAL A 26 2.25 10.63 -6.04
CA VAL A 26 1.19 9.75 -6.54
C VAL A 26 -0.07 9.86 -5.68
N ARG A 27 -1.24 9.83 -6.30
CA ARG A 27 -2.53 9.86 -5.60
C ARG A 27 -2.75 8.57 -4.80
N PHE A 28 -3.41 8.69 -3.65
CA PHE A 28 -3.88 7.50 -2.94
C PHE A 28 -5.04 6.84 -3.71
N PRO A 29 -5.13 5.50 -3.72
CA PRO A 29 -6.26 4.81 -4.30
C PRO A 29 -7.57 5.17 -3.59
N ALA A 30 -8.58 5.59 -4.35
CA ALA A 30 -9.97 5.81 -3.94
C ALA A 30 -10.68 4.46 -3.80
N THR A 31 -10.26 3.69 -2.81
CA THR A 31 -10.72 2.33 -2.51
C THR A 31 -11.23 2.26 -1.08
N ASP A 32 -11.93 1.19 -0.73
CA ASP A 32 -12.40 0.98 0.63
C ASP A 32 -11.25 0.80 1.62
N GLY A 33 -11.43 1.33 2.83
CA GLY A 33 -10.42 1.27 3.89
C GLY A 33 -9.43 2.43 3.89
N LEU A 34 -8.60 2.46 4.93
CA LEU A 34 -7.60 3.50 5.12
C LEU A 34 -6.22 2.99 4.70
N TRP A 35 -5.50 3.83 3.95
CA TRP A 35 -4.08 3.65 3.69
C TRP A 35 -3.26 4.23 4.84
N VAL A 36 -2.71 3.36 5.68
CA VAL A 36 -1.89 3.71 6.84
C VAL A 36 -0.42 3.55 6.47
N MET A 37 0.38 4.59 6.66
CA MET A 37 1.83 4.50 6.44
C MET A 37 2.44 3.56 7.48
N VAL A 38 3.22 2.58 7.03
CA VAL A 38 3.81 1.56 7.91
C VAL A 38 5.34 1.55 7.86
N ALA A 39 5.95 1.98 6.75
CA ALA A 39 7.41 2.09 6.64
C ALA A 39 7.82 3.08 5.54
N ASP A 40 9.00 3.67 5.68
CA ASP A 40 9.67 4.38 4.59
C ASP A 40 10.20 3.43 3.52
N ALA A 41 10.33 3.91 2.29
CA ALA A 41 10.86 3.16 1.15
C ALA A 41 12.40 3.03 1.16
N VAL A 42 12.99 2.75 2.33
CA VAL A 42 14.44 2.56 2.50
C VAL A 42 14.81 1.06 2.42
N ARG A 43 13.84 0.20 2.72
CA ARG A 43 13.99 -1.27 2.66
C ARG A 43 13.23 -1.82 1.47
N SER A 44 13.60 -3.02 1.07
CA SER A 44 12.85 -3.78 0.10
C SER A 44 11.45 -4.17 0.61
N PRO A 45 10.54 -4.60 -0.29
CA PRO A 45 9.21 -5.06 0.11
C PRO A 45 9.25 -6.29 1.02
N TRP A 46 10.17 -7.24 0.80
CA TRP A 46 10.25 -8.47 1.61
C TRP A 46 10.73 -8.17 3.03
N GLU A 47 11.78 -7.38 3.20
CA GLU A 47 12.26 -6.95 4.52
C GLU A 47 11.20 -6.17 5.28
N THR A 48 10.45 -5.30 4.58
CA THR A 48 9.36 -4.54 5.19
C THR A 48 8.24 -5.47 5.67
N THR A 49 7.89 -6.47 4.86
CA THR A 49 6.87 -7.47 5.18
C THR A 49 7.29 -8.29 6.41
N GLU A 50 8.55 -8.75 6.47
CA GLU A 50 9.10 -9.47 7.62
C GLU A 50 9.07 -8.64 8.91
N LEU A 51 9.51 -7.37 8.84
CA LEU A 51 9.48 -6.47 9.99
C LEU A 51 8.07 -6.20 10.49
N LEU A 52 7.10 -6.06 9.58
CA LEU A 52 5.69 -5.89 9.95
C LEU A 52 5.13 -7.17 10.56
N ALA A 53 5.49 -8.35 10.07
CA ALA A 53 5.04 -9.61 10.64
C ALA A 53 5.57 -9.82 12.06
N LEU A 54 6.79 -9.36 12.34
CA LEU A 54 7.39 -9.39 13.68
C LEU A 54 6.78 -8.35 14.64
N SER A 55 6.52 -7.14 14.14
CA SER A 55 6.09 -6.01 14.99
C SER A 55 4.58 -5.93 15.17
N TYR A 56 3.82 -6.32 14.14
CA TYR A 56 2.36 -6.25 14.08
C TYR A 56 1.76 -7.53 13.47
N PRO A 57 1.87 -8.69 14.15
CA PRO A 57 1.44 -9.98 13.60
C PRO A 57 -0.03 -9.99 13.15
N GLU A 58 -0.91 -9.36 13.92
CA GLU A 58 -2.35 -9.27 13.63
C GLU A 58 -2.68 -8.49 12.34
N TRP A 59 -1.76 -7.65 11.86
CA TRP A 59 -1.95 -6.91 10.61
C TRP A 59 -1.47 -7.70 9.40
N MET A 60 -0.60 -8.68 9.62
CA MET A 60 0.02 -9.52 8.59
C MET A 60 -0.59 -10.93 8.53
N LYS A 61 -1.52 -11.26 9.43
CA LYS A 61 -2.15 -12.59 9.54
C LYS A 61 -2.73 -13.08 8.22
N ASP A 62 -3.36 -12.20 7.45
CA ASP A 62 -3.99 -12.54 6.18
C ASP A 62 -3.02 -12.46 4.98
N ASN A 63 -1.72 -12.23 5.24
CA ASN A 63 -0.65 -12.11 4.27
C ASN A 63 -0.97 -11.11 3.13
N PRO A 64 -0.91 -9.80 3.39
CA PRO A 64 -1.31 -8.78 2.43
C PRO A 64 -0.52 -8.88 1.12
N THR A 65 -1.24 -8.78 0.00
CA THR A 65 -0.62 -8.79 -1.32
C THR A 65 0.11 -7.49 -1.57
N PHE A 66 1.35 -7.58 -2.03
CA PHE A 66 2.17 -6.41 -2.36
C PHE A 66 1.76 -5.81 -3.72
N VAL A 67 1.76 -4.47 -3.80
CA VAL A 67 1.57 -3.71 -5.05
C VAL A 67 2.50 -2.49 -5.07
N ALA A 68 3.04 -2.14 -6.24
CA ALA A 68 3.78 -0.90 -6.43
C ALA A 68 2.94 0.09 -7.23
N LEU A 69 2.72 1.27 -6.69
CA LEU A 69 1.94 2.37 -7.29
C LEU A 69 2.88 3.57 -7.47
N LEU A 70 3.54 3.61 -8.63
CA LEU A 70 4.62 4.56 -8.93
C LEU A 70 4.15 5.75 -9.75
N THR A 71 2.98 5.62 -10.39
CA THR A 71 2.32 6.62 -11.21
C THR A 71 0.83 6.68 -10.89
N ASP A 72 0.16 7.79 -11.25
CA ASP A 72 -1.31 7.86 -11.13
C ASP A 72 -2.01 6.84 -12.04
N PHE A 73 -1.35 6.38 -13.11
CA PHE A 73 -1.85 5.32 -13.99
C PHE A 73 -1.86 3.95 -13.29
N ASP A 74 -0.80 3.61 -12.55
CA ASP A 74 -0.77 2.37 -11.75
C ASP A 74 -1.94 2.35 -10.75
N VAL A 75 -2.31 3.52 -10.21
CA VAL A 75 -3.45 3.66 -9.30
C VAL A 75 -4.77 3.44 -10.05
N ASP A 76 -4.94 3.99 -11.25
CA ASP A 76 -6.13 3.75 -12.08
C ASP A 76 -6.29 2.26 -12.39
N GLU A 77 -5.20 1.57 -12.74
CA GLU A 77 -5.22 0.12 -13.00
C GLU A 77 -5.52 -0.69 -11.75
N PHE A 78 -4.91 -0.34 -10.63
CA PHE A 78 -5.16 -1.00 -9.34
C PHE A 78 -6.63 -0.85 -8.89
N GLU A 79 -7.21 0.35 -9.00
CA GLU A 79 -8.61 0.58 -8.64
C GLU A 79 -9.56 -0.26 -9.50
N ARG A 80 -9.27 -0.40 -10.80
CA ARG A 80 -10.05 -1.26 -11.70
C ARG A 80 -9.91 -2.74 -11.36
N ASP A 81 -8.74 -3.22 -10.94
CA ASP A 81 -8.57 -4.61 -10.49
C ASP A 81 -9.37 -4.89 -9.22
N VAL A 82 -9.31 -3.97 -8.24
CA VAL A 82 -10.05 -4.11 -6.98
C VAL A 82 -11.56 -4.11 -7.20
N GLN A 83 -12.10 -3.27 -8.08
CA GLN A 83 -13.54 -3.22 -8.38
C GLN A 83 -14.07 -4.46 -9.12
N ARG A 84 -13.21 -5.24 -9.77
CA ARG A 84 -13.59 -6.45 -10.51
C ARG A 84 -13.64 -7.71 -9.64
N ARG A 85 -13.10 -7.64 -8.43
CA ARG A 85 -13.04 -8.75 -7.46
C ARG A 85 -14.16 -8.64 -6.45
#